data_AF-A0A832LCL1-F1
#
_entry.id   AF-A0A832LCL1-F1
#
_cell.length_a   1.000
_cell.length_b   1.000
_cell.length_c   1.000
_cell.angle_alpha   90.00
_cell.angle_beta   90.00
_cell.angle_gamma   90.00
#
_symmetry.space_group_name_H-M   'P 1'
#
loop_
_entity.id
_entity.type
_entity.pdbx_description
1 polymer ?
#
loop_
_entity_poly.entity_id
_entity_poly.type
_entity_poly.pdbx_seq_one_letter_code
_entity_poly.pdbx_strand_id
1 'polypeptide(L)'
;MSKRSKWRTKEAVKIAEEAGLKALRTGAEAILTEAIDETPIDTGTLRRSGTVTVGALPDGAQVYEAAESGSDMKDAFPGPEGKEKAVYISFNTPYARRQHEELDYEHPRGGKAKYLEDPFNRNKKKVLQYAEKQVKKALEKAK
;
A
#
# COMPACT_ATOMS: atom_id res chain seq x y z
N MET A 1 -49.44 -1.54 12.47
CA MET A 1 -48.90 -1.16 11.16
C MET A 1 -47.41 -1.50 11.14
N SER A 2 -47.03 -2.46 10.29
CA SER A 2 -45.69 -3.05 10.21
C SER A 2 -44.61 -1.97 10.01
N LYS A 3 -43.58 -1.96 10.87
CA LYS A 3 -42.32 -1.23 10.64
C LYS A 3 -41.74 -1.75 9.32
N ARG A 4 -42.01 -1.05 8.21
CA ARG A 4 -41.35 -1.30 6.92
C ARG A 4 -39.84 -1.40 7.20
N SER A 5 -39.25 -2.55 6.90
CA SER A 5 -37.81 -2.75 6.97
C SER A 5 -37.14 -1.67 6.11
N LYS A 6 -36.56 -0.64 6.76
CA LYS A 6 -35.76 0.36 6.06
C LYS A 6 -34.52 -0.36 5.57
N TRP A 7 -34.43 -0.59 4.26
CA TRP A 7 -33.24 -1.10 3.60
C TRP A 7 -32.04 -0.21 3.95
N ARG A 8 -31.03 -0.76 4.65
CA ARG A 8 -29.84 -0.03 5.12
C ARG A 8 -28.71 -0.02 4.08
N THR A 9 -29.04 0.02 2.80
CA THR A 9 -28.07 -0.15 1.70
C THR A 9 -26.93 0.88 1.74
N LYS A 10 -27.23 2.16 2.02
CA LYS A 10 -26.21 3.21 2.12
C LYS A 10 -25.20 2.95 3.24
N GLU A 11 -25.67 2.42 4.36
CA GLU A 11 -24.83 2.10 5.50
C GLU A 11 -23.99 0.85 5.25
N ALA A 12 -24.58 -0.19 4.65
CA ALA A 12 -23.86 -1.38 4.25
C ALA A 12 -22.72 -1.06 3.26
N VAL A 13 -22.97 -0.20 2.27
CA VAL A 13 -21.93 0.27 1.33
C VAL A 13 -20.81 0.97 2.08
N LYS A 14 -21.12 1.91 2.98
CA LYS A 14 -20.11 2.63 3.77
C LYS A 14 -19.24 1.68 4.60
N ILE A 15 -19.87 0.72 5.28
CA ILE A 15 -19.17 -0.28 6.10
C ILE A 15 -18.26 -1.16 5.24
N ALA A 16 -18.74 -1.60 4.08
CA ALA A 16 -17.95 -2.39 3.14
C ALA A 16 -16.75 -1.60 2.59
N GLU A 17 -16.94 -0.33 2.24
CA GLU A 17 -15.87 0.53 1.73
C GLU A 17 -14.79 0.79 2.78
N GLU A 18 -15.18 1.13 4.01
CA GLU A 18 -14.26 1.36 5.12
C GLU A 18 -13.47 0.09 5.47
N ALA A 19 -14.16 -1.06 5.57
CA ALA A 19 -13.52 -2.34 5.84
C ALA A 19 -12.58 -2.78 4.70
N GLY A 20 -13.02 -2.57 3.45
CA GLY A 20 -12.26 -2.88 2.25
C GLY A 20 -10.98 -2.06 2.16
N LEU A 21 -11.07 -0.73 2.27
CA LEU A 21 -9.90 0.15 2.23
C LEU A 21 -8.90 -0.15 3.34
N LYS A 22 -9.39 -0.38 4.57
CA LYS A 22 -8.52 -0.76 5.68
C LYS A 22 -7.79 -2.08 5.41
N ALA A 23 -8.50 -3.08 4.87
CA ALA A 23 -7.90 -4.37 4.57
C ALA A 23 -6.91 -4.31 3.39
N LEU A 24 -7.22 -3.52 2.35
CA LEU A 24 -6.30 -3.25 1.24
C LEU A 24 -5.04 -2.54 1.73
N ARG A 25 -5.17 -1.57 2.65
CA ARG A 25 -4.03 -0.91 3.27
C ARG A 25 -3.13 -1.89 4.01
N THR A 26 -3.69 -2.74 4.87
CA THR A 26 -2.92 -3.79 5.56
C THR A 26 -2.23 -4.73 4.57
N GLY A 27 -2.91 -5.11 3.49
CA GLY A 27 -2.31 -5.92 2.44
C GLY A 27 -1.17 -5.20 1.69
N ALA A 28 -1.33 -3.90 1.46
CA ALA A 28 -0.30 -3.06 0.85
C ALA A 28 0.92 -2.89 1.76
N GLU A 29 0.74 -2.76 3.07
CA GLU A 29 1.82 -2.71 4.07
C GLU A 29 2.63 -4.03 4.08
N ALA A 30 1.95 -5.17 3.95
CA ALA A 30 2.62 -6.47 3.79
C ALA A 30 3.43 -6.57 2.49
N ILE A 31 2.87 -6.09 1.37
CA ILE A 31 3.59 -6.02 0.08
C ILE A 31 4.79 -5.09 0.20
N LEU A 32 4.62 -3.92 0.81
CA LEU A 32 5.70 -2.95 0.99
C LEU A 32 6.84 -3.54 1.83
N THR A 33 6.52 -4.30 2.87
CA THR A 33 7.53 -4.98 3.71
C THR A 33 8.42 -5.90 2.86
N GLU A 34 7.82 -6.78 2.07
CA GLU A 34 8.57 -7.64 1.14
C GLU A 34 9.31 -6.82 0.06
N ALA A 35 8.70 -5.74 -0.44
CA ALA A 35 9.32 -4.89 -1.43
C ALA A 35 10.56 -4.16 -0.91
N ILE A 36 10.54 -3.66 0.33
CA ILE A 36 11.70 -3.05 0.99
C ILE A 36 12.84 -4.06 1.13
N ASP A 37 12.54 -5.32 1.46
CA ASP A 37 13.55 -6.38 1.58
C ASP A 37 14.21 -6.71 0.23
N GLU A 38 13.40 -6.72 -0.85
CA GLU A 38 13.86 -6.98 -2.22
C GLU A 38 14.50 -5.74 -2.88
N THR A 39 14.29 -4.54 -2.33
CA THR A 39 14.80 -3.28 -2.90
C THR A 39 16.34 -3.21 -2.78
N PRO A 40 17.06 -2.74 -3.79
CA PRO A 40 18.52 -2.59 -3.73
C PRO A 40 19.02 -1.75 -2.55
N ILE A 41 20.13 -2.19 -1.94
CA ILE A 41 20.83 -1.42 -0.90
C ILE A 41 22.04 -0.74 -1.53
N ASP A 42 22.11 0.57 -1.35
CA ASP A 42 23.39 1.28 -1.36
C ASP A 42 23.51 2.13 -0.08
N THR A 43 23.07 3.38 -0.10
CA THR A 43 22.96 4.23 1.10
C THR A 43 21.68 3.95 1.92
N GLY A 44 20.77 3.16 1.35
CA GLY A 44 19.48 2.80 1.95
C GLY A 44 18.34 3.81 1.71
N THR A 45 18.61 4.96 1.08
CA THR A 45 17.59 6.00 0.82
C THR A 45 16.39 5.46 0.04
N LEU A 46 16.63 4.63 -0.99
CA LEU A 46 15.54 4.01 -1.75
C LEU A 46 14.63 3.17 -0.87
N ARG A 47 15.19 2.31 -0.01
CA ARG A 47 14.41 1.50 0.93
C ARG A 47 13.56 2.35 1.88
N ARG A 48 14.15 3.42 2.41
CA ARG A 48 13.46 4.36 3.33
C ARG A 48 12.34 5.16 2.65
N SER A 49 12.44 5.36 1.33
CA SER A 49 11.43 6.06 0.53
C SER A 49 10.16 5.25 0.24
N GLY A 50 10.11 3.98 0.65
CA GLY A 50 8.96 3.11 0.47
C GLY A 50 7.76 3.57 1.31
N THR A 51 6.63 3.82 0.65
CA THR A 51 5.42 4.39 1.29
C THR A 51 4.15 3.68 0.85
N VAL A 52 3.18 3.57 1.76
CA VAL A 52 1.79 3.23 1.46
C VAL A 52 0.90 4.45 1.71
N THR A 53 0.10 4.84 0.71
CA THR A 53 -0.86 5.95 0.83
C THR A 53 -2.26 5.51 0.42
N VAL A 54 -3.27 6.23 0.91
CA VAL A 54 -4.68 5.98 0.57
C VAL A 54 -5.26 7.19 -0.16
N GLY A 55 -5.81 6.96 -1.34
CA GLY A 55 -6.61 7.92 -2.10
C GLY A 55 -5.87 8.99 -2.90
N ALA A 56 -4.54 9.11 -2.75
CA ALA A 56 -3.66 9.85 -3.64
C ALA A 56 -2.21 9.33 -3.50
N LEU A 57 -1.38 9.62 -4.50
CA LEU A 57 0.07 9.46 -4.38
C LEU A 57 0.63 10.55 -3.45
N PRO A 58 1.69 10.25 -2.67
CA PRO A 58 2.35 11.25 -1.84
C PRO A 58 3.12 12.26 -2.70
N ASP A 59 3.48 13.40 -2.09
CA ASP A 59 4.48 14.28 -2.66
C ASP A 59 5.84 13.57 -2.71
N GLY A 60 6.28 13.20 -3.91
CA GLY A 60 7.52 12.46 -4.11
C GLY A 60 8.77 13.23 -3.67
N ALA A 61 8.77 14.57 -3.76
CA ALA A 61 9.90 15.39 -3.33
C ALA A 61 10.03 15.37 -1.80
N GLN A 62 8.92 15.56 -1.08
CA GLN A 62 8.90 15.47 0.37
C GLN A 62 9.32 14.07 0.87
N VAL A 63 8.85 13.00 0.22
CA VAL A 63 9.23 11.64 0.58
C VAL A 63 10.72 11.39 0.35
N TYR A 64 11.26 11.91 -0.76
CA TYR A 64 12.69 11.81 -1.06
C TYR A 64 13.54 12.50 0.00
N GLU A 65 13.26 13.76 0.31
CA GLU A 65 14.00 14.56 1.29
C GLU A 65 13.96 13.92 2.69
N ALA A 66 12.79 13.43 3.11
CA ALA A 66 12.65 12.73 4.37
C ALA A 66 13.47 11.43 4.40
N ALA A 67 13.44 10.63 3.34
CA ALA A 67 14.23 9.41 3.23
C ALA A 67 15.75 9.69 3.21
N GLU A 68 16.17 10.78 2.57
CA GLU A 68 17.57 11.22 2.52
C GLU A 68 18.06 11.65 3.91
N SER A 69 17.21 12.33 4.70
CA SER A 69 17.50 12.68 6.11
C SER A 69 17.55 11.48 7.07
N GLY A 70 17.28 10.27 6.59
CA GLY A 70 17.32 9.03 7.39
C GLY A 70 15.98 8.62 8.00
N SER A 71 14.88 9.30 7.65
CA SER A 71 13.55 8.95 8.15
C SER A 71 12.92 7.83 7.33
N ASP A 72 12.37 6.82 8.01
CA ASP A 72 11.59 5.74 7.37
C ASP A 72 10.18 6.23 7.04
N MET A 73 9.75 6.08 5.78
CA MET A 73 8.46 6.60 5.32
C MET A 73 7.32 5.58 5.33
N LYS A 74 7.58 4.34 5.76
CA LYS A 74 6.61 3.24 5.80
C LYS A 74 5.33 3.58 6.60
N ASP A 75 5.45 4.39 7.65
CA ASP A 75 4.37 4.76 8.56
C ASP A 75 4.00 6.26 8.47
N ALA A 76 4.56 7.00 7.51
CA ALA A 76 4.44 8.46 7.44
C ALA A 76 3.02 8.96 7.10
N PHE A 77 2.20 8.13 6.46
CA PHE A 77 0.85 8.50 5.99
C PHE A 77 -0.21 7.61 6.61
N PRO A 78 -0.61 7.82 7.88
CA PRO A 78 -1.58 6.95 8.57
C PRO A 78 -3.02 7.12 8.07
N GLY A 79 -3.32 8.21 7.35
CA GLY A 79 -4.66 8.59 6.91
C GLY A 79 -4.85 8.55 5.39
N PRO A 80 -6.06 8.92 4.92
CA PRO A 80 -6.32 9.18 3.52
C PRO A 80 -5.70 10.51 3.08
N GLU A 81 -4.85 10.45 2.07
CA GLU A 81 -4.21 11.59 1.41
C GLU A 81 -5.09 12.18 0.29
N GLY A 82 -6.05 11.40 -0.20
CA GLY A 82 -6.96 11.84 -1.26
C GLY A 82 -8.35 11.22 -1.20
N LYS A 83 -9.14 11.52 -2.23
CA LYS A 83 -10.56 11.12 -2.31
C LYS A 83 -10.78 9.80 -3.04
N GLU A 84 -9.75 9.29 -3.72
CA GLU A 84 -9.87 8.04 -4.46
C GLU A 84 -9.98 6.85 -3.50
N LYS A 85 -10.79 5.85 -3.85
CA LYS A 85 -10.90 4.60 -3.08
C LYS A 85 -9.82 3.61 -3.51
N ALA A 86 -8.57 4.06 -3.45
CA ALA A 86 -7.40 3.32 -3.88
C ALA A 86 -6.31 3.35 -2.79
N VAL A 87 -5.45 2.33 -2.81
CA VAL A 87 -4.26 2.26 -1.98
C VAL A 87 -3.07 2.16 -2.92
N TYR A 88 -2.08 3.03 -2.71
CA TYR A 88 -0.87 3.09 -3.52
C TYR A 88 0.33 2.59 -2.72
N ILE A 89 1.25 1.95 -3.42
CA ILE A 89 2.57 1.59 -2.92
C ILE A 89 3.57 2.28 -3.84
N SER A 90 4.46 3.09 -3.28
CA SER A 90 5.40 3.88 -4.08
C SER A 90 6.78 3.94 -3.45
N PHE A 91 7.78 4.19 -4.29
CA PHE A 91 9.16 4.48 -3.92
C PHE A 91 9.57 5.77 -4.64
N ASN A 92 10.03 6.76 -3.88
CA ASN A 92 10.18 8.12 -4.37
C ASN A 92 11.63 8.59 -4.30
N THR A 93 12.48 8.01 -5.14
CA THR A 93 13.81 8.57 -5.42
C THR A 93 13.96 8.82 -6.92
N PRO A 94 14.82 9.78 -7.35
CA PRO A 94 15.04 10.04 -8.78
C PRO A 94 15.47 8.81 -9.58
N TYR A 95 16.09 7.83 -8.92
CA TYR A 95 16.60 6.60 -9.52
C TYR A 95 15.72 5.37 -9.27
N ALA A 96 14.62 5.48 -8.51
CA ALA A 96 13.74 4.36 -8.14
C ALA A 96 13.27 3.57 -9.37
N ARG A 97 12.73 4.27 -10.38
CA ARG A 97 12.26 3.64 -11.62
C ARG A 97 13.39 2.88 -12.33
N ARG A 98 14.57 3.49 -12.46
CA ARG A 98 15.71 2.84 -13.12
C ARG A 98 16.14 1.58 -12.37
N GLN A 99 16.31 1.67 -11.05
CA GLN A 99 16.64 0.51 -10.21
C GLN A 99 15.57 -0.58 -10.27
N HIS A 100 14.31 -0.21 -10.52
CA HIS A 100 13.21 -1.17 -10.62
C HIS A 100 13.18 -1.89 -11.97
N GLU A 101 13.44 -1.19 -13.07
CA GLU A 101 13.23 -1.68 -14.43
C GLU A 101 14.50 -2.25 -15.07
N GLU A 102 15.69 -1.74 -14.73
CA GLU A 102 16.93 -2.17 -15.38
C GLU A 102 17.42 -3.50 -14.80
N LEU A 103 17.25 -4.56 -15.60
CA LEU A 103 17.60 -5.93 -15.20
C LEU A 103 19.11 -6.21 -15.23
N ASP A 104 19.87 -5.39 -15.96
CA ASP A 104 21.32 -5.52 -16.10
C ASP A 104 22.10 -4.92 -14.92
N TYR A 105 21.42 -4.29 -13.96
CA TYR A 105 22.06 -3.71 -12.79
C TYR A 105 22.45 -4.77 -11.77
N GLU A 106 23.73 -4.73 -11.39
CA GLU A 106 24.25 -5.55 -10.30
C GLU A 106 24.04 -4.85 -8.96
N HIS A 107 23.53 -5.60 -7.99
CA HIS A 107 23.23 -5.11 -6.64
C HIS A 107 24.16 -5.80 -5.63
N PRO A 108 25.44 -5.41 -5.55
CA PRO A 108 26.46 -6.14 -4.78
C PRO A 108 26.17 -6.20 -3.28
N ARG A 109 25.36 -5.27 -2.76
CA ARG A 109 24.95 -5.20 -1.35
C ARG A 109 23.57 -5.81 -1.10
N GLY A 110 23.01 -6.51 -2.08
CA GLY A 110 21.71 -7.19 -2.00
C GLY A 110 20.54 -6.40 -2.57
N GLY A 111 19.41 -7.09 -2.66
CA GLY A 111 18.22 -6.65 -3.40
C GLY A 111 18.28 -7.04 -4.89
N LYS A 112 17.31 -6.56 -5.66
CA LYS A 112 17.17 -6.85 -7.10
C LYS A 112 16.30 -5.81 -7.79
N ALA A 113 16.31 -5.83 -9.13
CA ALA A 113 15.27 -5.20 -9.93
C ALA A 113 13.89 -5.83 -9.66
N LYS A 114 12.82 -5.21 -10.15
CA LYS A 114 11.42 -5.66 -9.97
C LYS A 114 10.97 -5.82 -8.52
N TYR A 115 11.65 -5.15 -7.60
CA TYR A 115 11.40 -5.22 -6.15
C TYR A 115 9.98 -4.86 -5.69
N LEU A 116 9.20 -4.09 -6.46
CA LEU A 116 7.79 -3.82 -6.18
C LEU A 116 6.83 -4.74 -6.95
N GLU A 117 7.18 -5.12 -8.17
CA GLU A 117 6.33 -5.91 -9.08
C GLU A 117 6.24 -7.36 -8.59
N ASP A 118 7.36 -7.93 -8.17
CA ASP A 118 7.43 -9.32 -7.71
C ASP A 118 6.61 -9.54 -6.42
N PRO A 119 6.78 -8.77 -5.32
CA PRO A 119 5.95 -8.91 -4.13
C PRO A 119 4.49 -8.60 -4.38
N PHE A 120 4.19 -7.62 -5.24
CA PHE A 120 2.82 -7.31 -5.63
C PHE A 120 2.17 -8.51 -6.31
N ASN A 121 2.83 -9.09 -7.32
CA ASN A 121 2.31 -10.23 -8.06
C ASN A 121 2.17 -11.48 -7.19
N ARG A 122 3.10 -11.69 -6.25
CA ARG A 122 3.07 -12.79 -5.28
C ARG A 122 1.90 -12.68 -4.31
N ASN A 123 1.54 -11.47 -3.89
CA ASN A 123 0.58 -11.26 -2.80
C ASN A 123 -0.79 -10.74 -3.24
N LYS A 124 -0.97 -10.23 -4.46
CA LYS A 124 -2.25 -9.65 -4.93
C LYS A 124 -3.48 -10.52 -4.64
N LYS A 125 -3.37 -11.84 -4.86
CA LYS A 125 -4.47 -12.78 -4.58
C LYS A 125 -4.77 -12.89 -3.08
N LYS A 126 -3.73 -12.95 -2.23
CA LYS A 126 -3.89 -13.02 -0.76
C LYS A 126 -4.52 -11.73 -0.22
N VAL A 127 -4.10 -10.58 -0.73
CA VAL A 127 -4.66 -9.27 -0.35
C VAL A 127 -6.14 -9.18 -0.72
N LEU A 128 -6.52 -9.59 -1.94
CA LEU A 128 -7.92 -9.61 -2.36
C LEU A 128 -8.77 -10.53 -1.48
N GLN A 129 -8.29 -11.75 -1.20
CA GLN A 129 -8.97 -12.70 -0.32
C GLN A 129 -9.09 -12.17 1.12
N TYR A 130 -8.07 -11.47 1.61
CA TYR A 130 -8.11 -10.85 2.93
C TYR A 130 -9.14 -9.73 2.97
N ALA A 131 -9.17 -8.84 1.97
CA ALA A 131 -10.14 -7.77 1.86
C ALA A 131 -11.58 -8.30 1.80
N GLU A 132 -11.84 -9.32 0.98
CA GLU A 132 -13.15 -9.98 0.90
C GLU A 132 -13.60 -10.51 2.26
N LYS A 133 -12.72 -11.22 2.98
CA LYS A 133 -13.01 -11.74 4.32
C LYS A 133 -13.32 -10.62 5.32
N GLN A 134 -12.57 -9.52 5.30
CA GLN A 134 -12.81 -8.39 6.21
C GLN A 134 -14.13 -7.68 5.90
N VAL A 135 -14.44 -7.45 4.61
CA VAL A 135 -15.71 -6.85 4.19
C VAL A 135 -16.89 -7.72 4.65
N LYS A 136 -16.84 -9.03 4.38
CA LYS A 136 -17.87 -9.98 4.82
C LYS A 136 -18.07 -9.93 6.34
N LYS A 137 -16.99 -10.00 7.10
CA LYS A 137 -17.02 -9.94 8.57
C LYS A 137 -17.59 -8.62 9.09
N ALA A 138 -17.26 -7.50 8.46
CA ALA A 138 -17.79 -6.19 8.85
C ALA A 138 -19.30 -6.09 8.60
N LEU A 139 -19.78 -6.59 7.46
CA LEU A 139 -21.20 -6.62 7.13
C LEU A 139 -22.00 -7.57 8.05
N GLU A 140 -21.43 -8.73 8.41
CA GLU A 140 -22.06 -9.67 9.35
C GLU A 140 -22.23 -9.07 10.74
N LYS A 141 -21.24 -8.30 11.22
CA LYS A 141 -21.29 -7.61 12.52
C LYS A 141 -22.24 -6.41 12.56
N ALA A 142 -22.59 -5.85 11.40
CA ALA A 142 -23.47 -4.70 11.30
C ALA A 142 -24.97 -5.04 11.28
N LYS A 143 -25.29 -6.35 11.26
CA LYS A 143 -26.65 -6.88 11.43
C LYS A 143 -27.20 -6.53 12.80
#